data_AF-A0A2N2FSV6-F1
#
_entry.id   AF-A0A2N2FSV6-F1
#
_cell.length_a   1.000
_cell.length_b   1.000
_cell.length_c   1.000
_cell.angle_alpha   90.00
_cell.angle_beta   90.00
_cell.angle_gamma   90.00
#
_symmetry.space_group_name_H-M   'P 1'
#
loop_
_entity.id
_entity.type
_entity.pdbx_description
1 polymer ?
#
loop_
_entity_poly.entity_id
_entity_poly.type
_entity_poly.pdbx_seq_one_letter_code
_entity_poly.pdbx_strand_id
1 'polypeptide(L)'
;MKSVKTLLFAALLTSLALLQGCGSSSDDNSVATTTISGSVVAAPVAGASVLVKDSAGATVAGPVTSLDNGTYTINIPTNALSSELHFEATGGTFTDEATGNVRVPATKLATCIAGGTLTTTPVVHIDPASTIIQGLVSNGTPLNKAKNAFNMAFGFIPEPSIAPNTADATNLHQRLAALRAAAFSQLTQDLGLAPEKQFSLLLALSKDLADGTLDGNDASGSVNIDTTTPLPGNTKAQFTTALESMRTRDFSDVTSVQLGRVTAYTHNYKVEVVNPDGINSAKLGKTSFTLKLTNRSDDTPAIGQNIKLIPYMHMASKDHSSPADAVTDNGDGTYSCTIYYLMMTMMATQEYWELQVKINDTETVTFFPNVGMAMGTSLVKLYGTSADMVANKDMPPAKRTYLLFKDSVNVATNTFSLFLATRDDAMMMKFPAVSGDSTLTDSTGTTWNVVPATSSVQISTDNVSYFNATDNGGGHWSATNPGLTLTPGATVYVKVTINGEVKTDLAGTTDYATFTLPSM
;
A
#
# COMPACT_ATOMS: atom_id res chain seq x y z
N MET A 1 28.84 66.18 -20.95
CA MET A 1 29.97 65.54 -21.65
C MET A 1 29.64 64.08 -21.87
N LYS A 2 29.57 63.68 -23.16
CA LYS A 2 29.75 62.36 -23.81
C LYS A 2 29.19 61.10 -23.11
N SER A 3 28.58 60.11 -23.76
CA SER A 3 27.97 59.90 -25.09
C SER A 3 27.59 58.41 -25.18
N VAL A 4 26.30 58.09 -25.33
CA VAL A 4 25.69 57.27 -26.41
C VAL A 4 26.52 56.11 -27.01
N LYS A 5 25.97 54.89 -27.04
CA LYS A 5 25.42 54.20 -28.26
C LYS A 5 25.21 52.69 -28.06
N THR A 6 23.93 52.31 -28.05
CA THR A 6 23.40 51.01 -28.47
C THR A 6 23.67 50.81 -29.96
N LEU A 7 24.09 49.62 -30.38
CA LEU A 7 24.19 49.23 -31.80
C LEU A 7 23.69 47.78 -31.98
N LEU A 8 22.58 47.66 -32.70
CA LEU A 8 22.18 46.51 -33.51
C LEU A 8 23.25 46.22 -34.58
N PHE A 9 23.41 44.95 -35.01
CA PHE A 9 23.61 44.49 -36.40
C PHE A 9 23.70 42.94 -36.34
N ALA A 10 22.69 42.19 -36.78
CA ALA A 10 22.33 41.77 -38.14
C ALA A 10 23.06 40.49 -38.62
N ALA A 11 22.26 39.67 -39.30
CA ALA A 11 22.49 38.31 -39.75
C ALA A 11 23.68 38.13 -40.72
N LEU A 12 24.23 36.91 -40.73
CA LEU A 12 24.92 36.36 -41.90
C LEU A 12 24.50 34.90 -42.10
N LEU A 13 23.53 34.71 -42.98
CA LEU A 13 23.25 33.47 -43.69
C LEU A 13 24.18 33.44 -44.91
N THR A 14 25.02 32.43 -45.05
CA THR A 14 25.57 32.01 -46.35
C THR A 14 25.68 30.49 -46.39
N SER A 15 24.76 29.91 -47.13
CA SER A 15 24.83 28.58 -47.71
C SER A 15 25.91 28.54 -48.80
N LEU A 16 26.73 27.49 -48.81
CA LEU A 16 27.35 27.00 -50.04
C LEU A 16 27.34 25.47 -50.04
N ALA A 17 26.76 24.94 -51.11
CA ALA A 17 26.45 23.54 -51.33
C ALA A 17 27.56 22.81 -52.10
N LEU A 18 27.41 21.47 -52.14
CA LEU A 18 27.91 20.52 -53.14
C LEU A 18 29.35 19.99 -52.97
N LEU A 19 29.46 18.87 -52.25
CA LEU A 19 30.05 17.66 -52.85
C LEU A 19 29.07 16.49 -52.70
N GLN A 20 28.46 16.13 -53.82
CA GLN A 20 27.82 14.83 -54.00
C GLN A 20 28.92 13.77 -54.16
N GLY A 21 29.13 12.97 -53.11
CA GLY A 21 29.73 11.66 -53.21
C GLY A 21 28.63 10.62 -53.27
N CYS A 22 28.28 10.17 -54.47
CA CYS A 22 27.52 8.95 -54.67
C CYS A 22 28.45 7.79 -54.36
N GLY A 23 28.16 7.04 -53.29
CA GLY A 23 29.00 5.94 -52.84
C GLY A 23 28.30 5.02 -51.85
N SER A 24 27.78 3.92 -52.39
CA SER A 24 27.49 2.66 -51.71
C SER A 24 26.32 2.60 -50.73
N SER A 25 25.24 1.98 -51.21
CA SER A 25 24.22 1.28 -50.43
C SER A 25 24.88 0.54 -49.25
N SER A 26 24.60 1.01 -48.03
CA SER A 26 24.81 0.24 -46.82
C SER A 26 23.42 -0.01 -46.26
N ASP A 27 23.01 -1.27 -46.22
CA ASP A 27 21.81 -1.69 -45.52
C ASP A 27 21.97 -1.28 -44.06
N ASP A 28 21.35 -0.15 -43.71
CA ASP A 28 21.41 0.42 -42.38
C ASP A 28 20.52 -0.44 -41.49
N ASN A 29 21.09 -1.53 -41.00
CA ASN A 29 20.46 -2.44 -40.06
C ASN A 29 20.43 -1.79 -38.67
N SER A 30 19.87 -0.58 -38.59
CA SER A 30 19.71 0.15 -37.34
C SER A 30 18.79 -0.67 -36.45
N VAL A 31 19.37 -1.17 -35.35
CA VAL A 31 18.60 -1.92 -34.35
C VAL A 31 17.54 -0.97 -33.81
N ALA A 32 16.27 -1.31 -33.97
CA ALA A 32 15.19 -0.51 -33.41
C ALA A 32 15.39 -0.36 -31.90
N THR A 33 15.40 0.87 -31.40
CA THR A 33 15.57 1.17 -29.98
C THR A 33 14.36 1.89 -29.41
N THR A 34 14.11 1.69 -28.12
CA THR A 34 13.15 2.43 -27.33
C THR A 34 13.89 3.34 -26.36
N THR A 35 13.52 4.62 -26.35
CA THR A 35 14.05 5.61 -25.42
C THR A 35 13.40 5.45 -24.06
N ILE A 36 14.22 5.33 -23.02
CA ILE A 36 13.81 5.24 -21.62
C ILE A 36 14.34 6.46 -20.88
N SER A 37 13.45 7.12 -20.15
CA SER A 37 13.80 8.24 -19.28
C SER A 37 13.81 7.81 -17.82
N GLY A 38 14.53 8.53 -16.96
CA GLY A 38 14.61 8.13 -15.57
C GLY A 38 15.33 9.14 -14.69
N SER A 39 15.55 8.77 -13.44
CA SER A 39 16.44 9.49 -12.53
C SER A 39 17.19 8.55 -11.61
N VAL A 40 18.33 9.02 -11.12
CA VAL A 40 19.15 8.38 -10.08
C VAL A 40 18.99 9.22 -8.81
N VAL A 41 18.47 8.61 -7.75
CA VAL A 41 18.08 9.32 -6.53
C VAL A 41 18.57 8.60 -5.28
N ALA A 42 19.48 9.21 -4.52
CA ALA A 42 19.49 9.13 -3.06
C ALA A 42 18.81 10.41 -2.58
N ALA A 43 19.45 11.55 -2.88
CA ALA A 43 18.88 12.76 -3.48
C ALA A 43 19.25 12.80 -4.99
N PRO A 44 18.87 13.80 -5.80
CA PRO A 44 19.33 13.88 -7.20
C PRO A 44 20.84 13.66 -7.35
N VAL A 45 21.23 12.52 -7.96
CA VAL A 45 22.65 12.15 -8.11
C VAL A 45 23.17 12.69 -9.44
N ALA A 46 23.98 13.74 -9.38
CA ALA A 46 24.57 14.38 -10.54
C ALA A 46 25.82 13.64 -11.04
N GLY A 47 25.94 13.44 -12.35
CA GLY A 47 27.15 12.89 -12.97
C GLY A 47 27.37 11.39 -12.81
N ALA A 48 26.33 10.63 -12.43
CA ALA A 48 26.41 9.17 -12.35
C ALA A 48 26.40 8.54 -13.76
N SER A 49 27.19 7.48 -13.94
CA SER A 49 27.22 6.68 -15.15
C SER A 49 26.15 5.57 -15.08
N VAL A 50 25.13 5.68 -15.93
CA VAL A 50 23.99 4.75 -16.00
C VAL A 50 24.16 3.79 -17.17
N LEU A 51 24.14 2.49 -16.90
CA LEU A 51 24.17 1.42 -17.89
C LEU A 51 23.04 0.43 -17.66
N VAL A 52 22.69 -0.33 -18.69
CA VAL A 52 21.69 -1.40 -18.61
C VAL A 52 22.34 -2.72 -18.97
N LYS A 53 22.08 -3.75 -18.17
CA LYS A 53 22.51 -5.13 -18.37
C LYS A 53 21.32 -6.08 -18.51
N ASP A 54 21.53 -7.20 -19.17
CA ASP A 54 20.62 -8.34 -19.12
C ASP A 54 20.87 -9.19 -17.87
N SER A 55 20.07 -10.24 -17.68
CA SER A 55 20.19 -11.18 -16.55
C SER A 55 21.47 -12.03 -16.58
N ALA A 56 22.18 -12.09 -17.71
CA ALA A 56 23.50 -12.71 -17.81
C ALA A 56 24.64 -11.73 -17.43
N GLY A 57 24.32 -10.46 -17.17
CA GLY A 57 25.26 -9.40 -16.84
C GLY A 57 25.91 -8.72 -18.05
N ALA A 58 25.48 -9.05 -19.27
CA ALA A 58 25.99 -8.41 -20.48
C ALA A 58 25.36 -7.03 -20.67
N THR A 59 26.17 -6.05 -21.05
CA THR A 59 25.68 -4.68 -21.29
C THR A 59 24.78 -4.64 -22.52
N VAL A 60 23.54 -4.20 -22.31
CA VAL A 60 22.50 -4.01 -23.33
C VAL A 60 22.48 -2.57 -23.84
N ALA A 61 22.74 -1.59 -22.97
CA ALA A 61 22.74 -0.17 -23.33
C ALA A 61 23.62 0.68 -22.38
N GLY A 62 24.00 1.88 -22.85
CA GLY A 62 24.80 2.85 -22.09
C GLY A 62 26.32 2.65 -22.26
N PRO A 63 27.14 3.38 -21.48
CA PRO A 63 26.74 4.28 -20.40
C PRO A 63 26.15 5.62 -20.90
N VAL A 64 25.24 6.20 -20.13
CA VAL A 64 24.82 7.61 -20.22
C VAL A 64 25.08 8.31 -18.89
N THR A 65 25.23 9.63 -18.90
CA THR A 65 25.52 10.40 -17.68
C THR A 65 24.25 11.06 -17.15
N SER A 66 23.98 10.94 -15.85
CA SER A 66 22.88 11.68 -15.21
C SER A 66 23.19 13.18 -15.15
N LEU A 67 22.16 13.99 -15.38
CA LEU A 67 22.21 15.45 -15.29
C LEU A 67 22.26 15.93 -13.83
N ASP A 68 22.43 17.23 -13.62
CA ASP A 68 22.52 17.84 -12.28
C ASP A 68 21.27 17.59 -11.40
N ASN A 69 20.11 17.41 -12.03
CA ASN A 69 18.86 17.04 -11.36
C ASN A 69 18.67 15.52 -11.22
N GLY A 70 19.73 14.73 -11.45
CA GLY A 70 19.73 13.27 -11.38
C GLY A 70 19.04 12.57 -12.55
N THR A 71 18.43 13.30 -13.49
CA THR A 71 17.70 12.67 -14.61
C THR A 71 18.63 12.13 -15.69
N TYR A 72 18.19 11.11 -16.42
CA TYR A 72 18.91 10.54 -17.55
C TYR A 72 17.94 10.07 -18.65
N THR A 73 18.50 9.84 -19.84
CA THR A 73 17.80 9.23 -20.97
C THR A 73 18.72 8.23 -21.64
N ILE A 74 18.23 7.02 -21.93
CA ILE A 74 19.01 5.93 -22.53
C ILE A 74 18.18 5.22 -23.61
N ASN A 75 18.82 4.83 -24.71
CA ASN A 75 18.18 4.07 -25.78
C ASN A 75 18.50 2.58 -25.62
N ILE A 76 17.47 1.74 -25.51
CA ILE A 76 17.59 0.29 -25.34
C ILE A 76 17.08 -0.42 -26.59
N PRO A 77 17.78 -1.42 -27.13
CA PRO A 77 17.25 -2.28 -28.20
C PRO A 77 15.85 -2.82 -27.87
N THR A 78 14.88 -2.62 -28.76
CA THR A 78 13.47 -2.97 -28.51
C THR A 78 13.28 -4.47 -28.27
N ASN A 79 14.11 -5.32 -28.88
CA ASN A 79 14.08 -6.77 -28.65
C ASN A 79 14.50 -7.14 -27.21
N ALA A 80 15.37 -6.35 -26.57
CA ALA A 80 15.83 -6.59 -25.20
C ALA A 80 14.76 -6.27 -24.15
N LEU A 81 13.75 -5.46 -24.47
CA LEU A 81 12.66 -5.10 -23.55
C LEU A 81 11.81 -6.30 -23.11
N SER A 82 11.85 -7.41 -23.86
CA SER A 82 11.16 -8.65 -23.52
C SER A 82 11.84 -9.45 -22.41
N SER A 83 13.11 -9.14 -22.10
CA SER A 83 13.92 -9.80 -21.08
C SER A 83 14.04 -8.95 -19.81
N GLU A 84 14.45 -9.57 -18.70
CA GLU A 84 14.77 -8.84 -17.47
C GLU A 84 15.95 -7.89 -17.72
N LEU A 85 15.84 -6.66 -17.21
CA LEU A 85 16.84 -5.60 -17.38
C LEU A 85 17.29 -5.09 -16.01
N HIS A 86 18.61 -4.95 -15.84
CA HIS A 86 19.24 -4.39 -14.65
C HIS A 86 19.84 -3.03 -14.99
N PHE A 87 19.34 -1.98 -14.37
CA PHE A 87 19.89 -0.64 -14.49
C PHE A 87 20.90 -0.43 -13.36
N GLU A 88 22.10 0.01 -13.69
CA GLU A 88 23.15 0.32 -12.72
C GLU A 88 23.64 1.74 -12.93
N ALA A 89 23.59 2.55 -11.88
CA ALA A 89 24.19 3.87 -11.81
C ALA A 89 25.42 3.82 -10.90
N THR A 90 26.57 4.27 -11.39
CA THR A 90 27.82 4.30 -10.62
C THR A 90 28.46 5.69 -10.61
N GLY A 91 29.11 6.04 -9.51
CA GLY A 91 29.72 7.35 -9.33
C GLY A 91 28.70 8.48 -9.20
N GLY A 92 29.14 9.71 -9.47
CA GLY A 92 28.36 10.92 -9.28
C GLY A 92 28.38 11.43 -7.83
N THR A 93 27.63 12.50 -7.58
CA THR A 93 27.51 13.10 -6.25
C THR A 93 26.09 13.56 -5.95
N PHE A 94 25.70 13.58 -4.68
CA PHE A 94 24.39 14.07 -4.24
C PHE A 94 24.53 14.98 -3.00
N THR A 95 23.42 15.60 -2.61
CA THR A 95 23.29 16.29 -1.33
C THR A 95 22.57 15.37 -0.35
N ASP A 96 23.21 15.01 0.75
CA ASP A 96 22.63 14.14 1.76
C ASP A 96 21.50 14.85 2.51
N GLU A 97 20.30 14.27 2.50
CA GLU A 97 19.09 14.90 3.03
C GLU A 97 19.05 14.98 4.55
N ALA A 98 19.80 14.11 5.25
CA ALA A 98 19.83 14.04 6.69
C ALA A 98 20.77 15.08 7.32
N THR A 99 21.93 15.28 6.69
CA THR A 99 23.01 16.16 7.18
C THR A 99 23.09 17.48 6.42
N GLY A 100 22.51 17.56 5.21
CA GLY A 100 22.67 18.70 4.30
C GLY A 100 24.05 18.75 3.63
N ASN A 101 24.89 17.73 3.81
CA ASN A 101 26.22 17.69 3.19
C ASN A 101 26.10 17.60 1.67
N VAL A 102 26.68 18.58 0.98
CA VAL A 102 26.68 18.63 -0.49
C VAL A 102 27.85 17.84 -1.07
N ARG A 103 27.68 17.36 -2.31
CA ARG A 103 28.72 16.66 -3.09
C ARG A 103 29.22 15.37 -2.42
N VAL A 104 28.35 14.68 -1.68
CA VAL A 104 28.66 13.35 -1.14
C VAL A 104 28.85 12.38 -2.31
N PRO A 105 29.97 11.62 -2.38
CA PRO A 105 30.19 10.67 -3.46
C PRO A 105 29.16 9.54 -3.44
N ALA A 106 28.53 9.29 -4.58
CA ALA A 106 27.68 8.12 -4.77
C ALA A 106 28.53 6.94 -5.29
N THR A 107 28.28 5.74 -4.78
CA THR A 107 29.01 4.53 -5.21
C THR A 107 28.25 3.76 -6.26
N LYS A 108 27.18 3.07 -5.87
CA LYS A 108 26.32 2.29 -6.76
C LYS A 108 24.87 2.38 -6.30
N LEU A 109 23.98 2.70 -7.24
CA LEU A 109 22.54 2.48 -7.12
C LEU A 109 22.10 1.60 -8.28
N ALA A 110 21.09 0.75 -8.06
CA ALA A 110 20.63 -0.17 -9.09
C ALA A 110 19.13 -0.46 -8.97
N THR A 111 18.52 -0.92 -10.05
CA THR A 111 17.15 -1.43 -10.06
C THR A 111 17.01 -2.55 -11.07
N CYS A 112 15.99 -3.38 -10.90
CA CYS A 112 15.70 -4.53 -11.74
C CYS A 112 14.27 -4.45 -12.27
N ILE A 113 14.11 -4.57 -13.58
CA ILE A 113 12.82 -4.47 -14.27
C ILE A 113 12.53 -5.80 -14.97
N ALA A 114 11.34 -6.34 -14.72
CA ALA A 114 10.90 -7.58 -15.35
C ALA A 114 10.72 -7.39 -16.86
N GLY A 115 10.97 -8.46 -17.63
CA GLY A 115 10.75 -8.44 -19.08
C GLY A 115 9.30 -8.15 -19.45
N GLY A 116 9.12 -7.32 -20.48
CA GLY A 116 7.82 -6.97 -21.03
C GLY A 116 7.03 -5.92 -20.23
N THR A 117 7.55 -5.37 -19.14
CA THR A 117 6.81 -4.38 -18.32
C THR A 117 7.02 -2.92 -18.76
N LEU A 118 8.00 -2.66 -19.62
CA LEU A 118 8.30 -1.32 -20.14
C LEU A 118 7.42 -1.03 -21.37
N THR A 119 6.37 -0.22 -21.19
CA THR A 119 5.35 0.08 -22.23
C THR A 119 5.63 1.41 -22.95
N THR A 120 4.61 2.05 -23.55
CA THR A 120 4.71 3.07 -24.61
C THR A 120 5.42 4.39 -24.24
N THR A 121 5.77 4.63 -22.98
CA THR A 121 6.63 5.74 -22.52
C THR A 121 7.38 5.30 -21.27
N PRO A 122 8.40 4.44 -21.41
CA PRO A 122 8.97 3.76 -20.26
C PRO A 122 9.81 4.73 -19.42
N VAL A 123 9.54 4.73 -18.12
CA VAL A 123 10.34 5.45 -17.13
C VAL A 123 10.92 4.49 -16.11
N VAL A 124 12.19 4.68 -15.75
CA VAL A 124 12.91 3.84 -14.79
C VAL A 124 13.73 4.72 -13.84
N HIS A 125 13.31 4.77 -12.58
CA HIS A 125 13.97 5.48 -11.50
C HIS A 125 14.77 4.50 -10.65
N ILE A 126 15.98 4.92 -10.27
CA ILE A 126 16.95 4.15 -9.51
C ILE A 126 17.08 4.80 -8.14
N ASP A 127 16.78 4.05 -7.07
CA ASP A 127 16.73 4.57 -5.70
C ASP A 127 17.33 3.57 -4.69
N PRO A 128 17.47 3.92 -3.39
CA PRO A 128 18.10 3.03 -2.42
C PRO A 128 17.29 1.75 -2.19
N ALA A 129 15.96 1.83 -2.22
CA ALA A 129 15.06 0.69 -1.99
C ALA A 129 15.15 -0.34 -3.12
N SER A 130 15.11 0.13 -4.37
CA SER A 130 15.30 -0.72 -5.56
C SER A 130 16.72 -1.29 -5.63
N THR A 131 17.72 -0.61 -5.06
CA THR A 131 19.09 -1.12 -4.96
C THR A 131 19.18 -2.33 -4.04
N ILE A 132 18.47 -2.32 -2.90
CA ILE A 132 18.42 -3.48 -1.99
C ILE A 132 17.79 -4.69 -2.71
N ILE A 133 16.70 -4.47 -3.44
CA ILE A 133 16.05 -5.53 -4.24
C ILE A 133 17.00 -6.07 -5.31
N GLN A 134 17.70 -5.19 -6.03
CA GLN A 134 18.67 -5.61 -7.04
C GLN A 134 19.85 -6.38 -6.42
N GLY A 135 20.28 -6.05 -5.20
CA GLY A 135 21.28 -6.80 -4.44
C GLY A 135 20.82 -8.23 -4.14
N LEU A 136 19.58 -8.40 -3.68
CA LEU A 136 18.98 -9.73 -3.48
C LEU A 136 18.93 -10.54 -4.79
N VAL A 137 18.54 -9.91 -5.90
CA VAL A 137 18.51 -10.55 -7.22
C VAL A 137 19.90 -10.98 -7.68
N SER A 138 20.90 -10.11 -7.49
CA SER A 138 22.30 -10.42 -7.82
C SER A 138 22.86 -11.59 -7.00
N ASN A 139 22.31 -11.82 -5.80
CA ASN A 139 22.65 -12.96 -4.94
C ASN A 139 21.82 -14.23 -5.26
N GLY A 140 21.08 -14.25 -6.36
CA GLY A 140 20.34 -15.42 -6.84
C GLY A 140 18.88 -15.51 -6.36
N THR A 141 18.36 -14.49 -5.67
CA THR A 141 16.95 -14.47 -5.26
C THR A 141 16.07 -14.03 -6.43
N PRO A 142 15.05 -14.82 -6.86
CA PRO A 142 14.14 -14.39 -7.92
C PRO A 142 13.47 -13.04 -7.60
N LEU A 143 13.27 -12.18 -8.60
CA LEU A 143 12.78 -10.81 -8.43
C LEU A 143 11.48 -10.70 -7.61
N ASN A 144 10.54 -11.64 -7.79
CA ASN A 144 9.29 -11.68 -7.02
C ASN A 144 9.54 -11.99 -5.52
N LYS A 145 10.44 -12.91 -5.22
CA LYS A 145 10.85 -13.22 -3.84
C LYS A 145 11.62 -12.07 -3.21
N ALA A 146 12.49 -11.41 -3.96
CA ALA A 146 13.24 -10.25 -3.50
C ALA A 146 12.29 -9.08 -3.13
N LYS A 147 11.28 -8.81 -3.97
CA LYS A 147 10.22 -7.84 -3.66
C LYS A 147 9.44 -8.21 -2.39
N ASN A 148 9.11 -9.48 -2.22
CA ASN A 148 8.39 -9.94 -1.02
C ASN A 148 9.24 -9.81 0.24
N ALA A 149 10.51 -10.22 0.22
CA ALA A 149 11.44 -10.06 1.34
C ALA A 149 11.59 -8.58 1.73
N PHE A 150 11.82 -7.71 0.75
CA PHE A 150 11.86 -6.27 0.97
C PHE A 150 10.56 -5.74 1.60
N ASN A 151 9.40 -6.13 1.07
CA ASN A 151 8.11 -5.69 1.58
C ASN A 151 7.85 -6.15 3.03
N MET A 152 8.27 -7.37 3.40
CA MET A 152 8.17 -7.85 4.80
C MET A 152 9.06 -7.06 5.75
N ALA A 153 10.22 -6.61 5.27
CA ALA A 153 11.18 -5.85 6.05
C ALA A 153 10.75 -4.39 6.23
N PHE A 154 10.41 -3.71 5.13
CA PHE A 154 10.22 -2.26 5.11
C PHE A 154 8.76 -1.82 4.98
N GLY A 155 7.84 -2.74 4.66
CA GLY A 155 6.40 -2.46 4.62
C GLY A 155 5.89 -1.78 3.34
N PHE A 156 6.72 -1.69 2.31
CA PHE A 156 6.32 -1.19 1.00
C PHE A 156 7.11 -1.91 -0.11
N ILE A 157 6.65 -1.76 -1.35
CA ILE A 157 7.40 -2.19 -2.55
C ILE A 157 7.80 -0.92 -3.32
N PRO A 158 9.10 -0.72 -3.64
CA PRO A 158 9.51 0.40 -4.47
C PRO A 158 8.98 0.20 -5.90
N GLU A 159 8.54 1.30 -6.51
CA GLU A 159 8.00 1.32 -7.86
C GLU A 159 8.92 2.15 -8.76
N PRO A 160 9.82 1.51 -9.53
CA PRO A 160 10.76 2.21 -10.41
C PRO A 160 10.09 3.07 -11.49
N SER A 161 8.78 2.95 -11.71
CA SER A 161 8.01 3.81 -12.61
C SER A 161 7.61 5.16 -12.01
N ILE A 162 7.80 5.36 -10.69
CA ILE A 162 7.41 6.57 -9.98
C ILE A 162 8.68 7.35 -9.62
N ALA A 163 8.79 8.58 -10.13
CA ALA A 163 9.91 9.46 -9.83
C ALA A 163 9.87 9.91 -8.36
N PRO A 164 10.95 9.73 -7.57
CA PRO A 164 11.06 10.42 -6.30
C PRO A 164 11.14 11.94 -6.53
N ASN A 165 10.17 12.69 -6.00
CA ASN A 165 10.13 14.15 -6.17
C ASN A 165 9.51 14.83 -4.94
N THR A 166 10.23 15.81 -4.38
CA THR A 166 9.77 16.61 -3.23
C THR A 166 9.07 17.91 -3.64
N ALA A 167 9.25 18.36 -4.90
CA ALA A 167 8.78 19.66 -5.36
C ALA A 167 7.29 19.68 -5.78
N ASP A 168 6.74 18.52 -6.15
CA ASP A 168 5.33 18.40 -6.51
C ASP A 168 4.48 18.02 -5.30
N ALA A 169 4.00 19.04 -4.57
CA ALA A 169 3.13 18.90 -3.41
C ALA A 169 1.82 18.11 -3.69
N THR A 170 1.42 17.99 -4.95
CA THR A 170 0.15 17.35 -5.33
C THR A 170 0.29 15.87 -5.64
N ASN A 171 1.51 15.40 -5.94
CA ASN A 171 1.76 14.01 -6.28
C ASN A 171 2.32 13.22 -5.09
N LEU A 172 1.41 12.75 -4.25
CA LEU A 172 1.74 11.99 -3.03
C LEU A 172 2.66 10.80 -3.28
N HIS A 173 2.47 10.06 -4.39
CA HIS A 173 3.29 8.89 -4.69
C HIS A 173 4.76 9.26 -4.94
N GLN A 174 5.02 10.34 -5.65
CA GLN A 174 6.37 10.84 -5.88
C GLN A 174 7.02 11.34 -4.58
N ARG A 175 6.24 11.98 -3.72
CA ARG A 175 6.69 12.45 -2.41
C ARG A 175 7.01 11.32 -1.46
N LEU A 176 6.22 10.24 -1.51
CA LEU A 176 6.51 9.02 -0.76
C LEU A 176 7.76 8.31 -1.23
N ALA A 177 7.96 8.21 -2.54
CA ALA A 177 9.19 7.68 -3.10
C ALA A 177 10.40 8.53 -2.63
N ALA A 178 10.28 9.85 -2.62
CA ALA A 178 11.32 10.75 -2.11
C ALA A 178 11.56 10.60 -0.60
N LEU A 179 10.50 10.53 0.21
CA LEU A 179 10.61 10.33 1.66
C LEU A 179 11.29 8.99 1.98
N ARG A 180 10.93 7.91 1.28
CA ARG A 180 11.52 6.59 1.46
C ARG A 180 12.98 6.55 1.02
N ALA A 181 13.35 7.26 -0.05
CA ALA A 181 14.75 7.40 -0.45
C ALA A 181 15.56 8.15 0.62
N ALA A 182 15.06 9.30 1.09
CA ALA A 182 15.72 10.12 2.09
C ALA A 182 15.80 9.44 3.48
N ALA A 183 14.88 8.52 3.80
CA ALA A 183 14.93 7.74 5.03
C ALA A 183 16.20 6.88 5.15
N PHE A 184 16.82 6.48 4.04
CA PHE A 184 18.11 5.77 4.08
C PHE A 184 19.27 6.70 4.44
N SER A 185 19.22 7.97 4.02
CA SER A 185 20.17 9.00 4.45
C SER A 185 20.03 9.23 5.97
N GLN A 186 18.80 9.33 6.47
CA GLN A 186 18.55 9.46 7.90
C GLN A 186 18.95 8.21 8.70
N LEU A 187 18.68 7.01 8.19
CA LEU A 187 19.11 5.76 8.82
C LEU A 187 20.64 5.70 8.91
N THR A 188 21.35 6.14 7.86
CA THR A 188 22.81 6.22 7.86
C THR A 188 23.30 7.14 8.98
N GLN A 189 22.67 8.31 9.15
CA GLN A 189 22.98 9.23 10.25
C GLN A 189 22.63 8.65 11.63
N ASP A 190 21.47 8.02 11.79
CA ASP A 190 21.00 7.44 13.05
C ASP A 190 21.92 6.29 13.53
N LEU A 191 22.57 5.60 12.60
CA LEU A 191 23.59 4.59 12.86
C LEU A 191 24.99 5.17 13.18
N GLY A 192 25.15 6.50 13.16
CA GLY A 192 26.42 7.18 13.39
C GLY A 192 27.43 7.02 12.24
N LEU A 193 26.96 6.71 11.04
CA LEU A 193 27.80 6.53 9.86
C LEU A 193 27.97 7.86 9.10
N ALA A 194 29.08 7.98 8.38
CA ALA A 194 29.28 9.10 7.46
C ALA A 194 28.37 8.93 6.21
N PRO A 195 27.89 10.03 5.58
CA PRO A 195 26.95 9.96 4.45
C PRO A 195 27.40 9.06 3.29
N GLU A 196 28.70 9.02 2.98
CA GLU A 196 29.26 8.15 1.93
C GLU A 196 29.09 6.65 2.21
N LYS A 197 28.80 6.27 3.46
CA LYS A 197 28.55 4.88 3.86
C LYS A 197 27.13 4.41 3.58
N GLN A 198 26.22 5.29 3.16
CA GLN A 198 24.85 4.92 2.81
C GLN A 198 24.81 3.73 1.83
N PHE A 199 25.63 3.74 0.78
CA PHE A 199 25.65 2.65 -0.20
C PHE A 199 26.23 1.34 0.34
N SER A 200 27.14 1.42 1.32
CA SER A 200 27.64 0.23 2.02
C SER A 200 26.54 -0.35 2.93
N LEU A 201 25.74 0.50 3.56
CA LEU A 201 24.54 0.10 4.30
C LEU A 201 23.51 -0.58 3.39
N LEU A 202 23.23 -0.06 2.19
CA LEU A 202 22.31 -0.71 1.25
C LEU A 202 22.76 -2.13 0.87
N LEU A 203 24.07 -2.31 0.65
CA LEU A 203 24.63 -3.63 0.38
C LEU A 203 24.47 -4.57 1.59
N ALA A 204 24.76 -4.08 2.79
CA ALA A 204 24.59 -4.83 4.03
C ALA A 204 23.14 -5.26 4.26
N LEU A 205 22.18 -4.35 4.08
CA LEU A 205 20.75 -4.65 4.16
C LEU A 205 20.32 -5.74 3.17
N SER A 206 20.84 -5.69 1.94
CA SER A 206 20.54 -6.73 0.94
C SER A 206 21.14 -8.10 1.28
N LYS A 207 22.26 -8.12 2.02
CA LYS A 207 22.93 -9.35 2.45
C LYS A 207 22.21 -9.97 3.66
N ASP A 208 21.84 -9.16 4.64
CA ASP A 208 21.00 -9.54 5.80
C ASP A 208 19.67 -10.14 5.29
N LEU A 209 18.98 -9.43 4.39
CA LEU A 209 17.72 -9.90 3.80
C LEU A 209 17.79 -11.16 2.94
N ALA A 210 18.97 -11.67 2.61
CA ALA A 210 19.11 -12.83 1.74
C ALA A 210 18.53 -14.11 2.36
N ASP A 211 18.43 -14.19 3.69
CA ASP A 211 17.80 -15.32 4.39
C ASP A 211 16.29 -15.10 4.70
N GLY A 212 15.75 -13.95 4.31
CA GLY A 212 14.35 -13.57 4.49
C GLY A 212 14.06 -12.78 5.76
N THR A 213 15.06 -12.48 6.59
CA THR A 213 14.92 -11.66 7.81
C THR A 213 15.82 -10.42 7.77
N LEU A 214 15.53 -9.42 8.61
CA LEU A 214 16.37 -8.22 8.76
C LEU A 214 16.78 -8.10 10.22
N ASP A 215 17.70 -8.97 10.63
CA ASP A 215 18.08 -9.18 12.03
C ASP A 215 19.60 -8.97 12.29
N GLY A 216 20.31 -8.42 11.30
CA GLY A 216 21.74 -8.16 11.37
C GLY A 216 22.62 -9.38 11.07
N ASN A 217 22.04 -10.49 10.63
CA ASN A 217 22.74 -11.72 10.29
C ASN A 217 22.28 -12.26 8.92
N ASP A 218 23.19 -12.93 8.22
CA ASP A 218 22.84 -13.80 7.11
C ASP A 218 23.02 -15.26 7.53
N ALA A 219 22.82 -16.17 6.57
CA ALA A 219 23.05 -17.60 6.78
C ALA A 219 24.49 -17.97 7.24
N SER A 220 25.46 -17.05 7.10
CA SER A 220 26.86 -17.21 7.50
C SER A 220 27.20 -16.51 8.83
N GLY A 221 26.27 -15.74 9.42
CA GLY A 221 26.43 -15.03 10.69
C GLY A 221 26.29 -13.51 10.55
N SER A 222 26.91 -12.75 11.46
CA SER A 222 26.72 -11.30 11.52
C SER A 222 27.14 -10.59 10.22
N VAL A 223 26.27 -9.72 9.72
CA VAL A 223 26.51 -8.88 8.55
C VAL A 223 27.12 -7.56 9.00
N ASN A 224 28.22 -7.16 8.35
CA ASN A 224 28.83 -5.85 8.60
C ASN A 224 28.52 -4.86 7.47
N ILE A 225 28.29 -3.61 7.86
CA ILE A 225 28.12 -2.46 6.97
C ILE A 225 29.44 -2.10 6.29
N ASP A 226 30.53 -2.17 7.05
CA ASP A 226 31.89 -2.04 6.53
C ASP A 226 32.83 -3.05 7.19
N THR A 227 34.14 -2.81 7.19
CA THR A 227 35.11 -3.74 7.78
C THR A 227 34.96 -3.92 9.29
N THR A 228 34.33 -2.97 9.99
CA THR A 228 34.35 -2.90 11.45
C THR A 228 32.98 -2.72 12.09
N THR A 229 31.97 -2.33 11.32
CA THR A 229 30.67 -1.93 11.85
C THR A 229 29.62 -2.99 11.58
N PRO A 230 29.10 -3.72 12.59
CA PRO A 230 28.02 -4.67 12.40
C PRO A 230 26.70 -3.96 12.09
N LEU A 231 25.86 -4.60 11.29
CA LEU A 231 24.48 -4.18 11.05
C LEU A 231 23.65 -4.49 12.31
N PRO A 232 22.97 -3.52 12.93
CA PRO A 232 22.19 -3.79 14.14
C PRO A 232 20.99 -4.70 13.87
N GLY A 233 20.70 -5.63 14.79
CA GLY A 233 19.54 -6.53 14.62
C GLY A 233 18.17 -5.87 14.76
N ASN A 234 18.12 -4.59 15.16
CA ASN A 234 16.90 -3.78 15.19
C ASN A 234 16.81 -2.80 14.00
N THR A 235 17.55 -3.03 12.90
CA THR A 235 17.59 -2.11 11.76
C THR A 235 16.20 -1.83 11.17
N LYS A 236 15.28 -2.81 11.17
CA LYS A 236 13.87 -2.58 10.78
C LYS A 236 13.19 -1.47 11.60
N ALA A 237 13.43 -1.46 12.92
CA ALA A 237 12.89 -0.43 13.80
C ALA A 237 13.58 0.91 13.57
N GLN A 238 14.91 0.92 13.40
CA GLN A 238 15.67 2.13 13.11
C GLN A 238 15.26 2.78 11.79
N PHE A 239 14.99 1.98 10.74
CA PHE A 239 14.45 2.52 9.49
C PHE A 239 13.09 3.18 9.69
N THR A 240 12.22 2.60 10.52
CA THR A 240 10.90 3.19 10.82
C THR A 240 11.06 4.53 11.55
N THR A 241 12.02 4.63 12.47
CA THR A 241 12.38 5.89 13.16
C THR A 241 12.94 6.92 12.19
N ALA A 242 13.86 6.51 11.30
CA ALA A 242 14.46 7.36 10.29
C ALA A 242 13.40 7.93 9.33
N LEU A 243 12.46 7.08 8.91
CA LEU A 243 11.34 7.46 8.06
C LEU A 243 10.42 8.50 8.74
N GLU A 244 10.14 8.34 10.04
CA GLU A 244 9.36 9.33 10.80
C GLU A 244 10.12 10.64 11.02
N SER A 245 11.42 10.56 11.32
CA SER A 245 12.29 11.73 11.47
C SER A 245 12.30 12.58 10.19
N MET A 246 12.56 11.95 9.03
CA MET A 246 12.46 12.61 7.73
C MET A 246 11.07 13.20 7.47
N ARG A 247 10.02 12.44 7.81
CA ARG A 247 8.63 12.90 7.64
C ARG A 247 8.38 14.19 8.39
N THR A 248 8.74 14.25 9.67
CA THR A 248 8.52 15.44 10.50
C THR A 248 9.33 16.65 10.06
N ARG A 249 10.52 16.44 9.46
CA ARG A 249 11.42 17.54 9.06
C ARG A 249 11.07 18.14 7.70
N ASP A 250 11.01 17.30 6.66
CA ASP A 250 11.01 17.76 5.27
C ASP A 250 9.74 17.33 4.50
N PHE A 251 8.89 16.51 5.12
CA PHE A 251 7.68 15.95 4.49
C PHE A 251 6.49 15.99 5.45
N SER A 252 6.31 17.10 6.20
CA SER A 252 5.32 17.18 7.28
C SER A 252 3.87 17.00 6.82
N ASP A 253 3.62 17.26 5.55
CA ASP A 253 2.38 17.06 4.81
C ASP A 253 2.23 15.63 4.24
N VAL A 254 3.29 14.80 4.25
CA VAL A 254 3.15 13.34 4.23
C VAL A 254 2.72 12.92 5.63
N THR A 255 1.56 12.31 5.74
CA THR A 255 1.06 11.81 7.02
C THR A 255 1.78 10.50 7.37
N SER A 256 1.87 10.15 8.65
CA SER A 256 2.41 8.85 9.10
C SER A 256 1.71 7.66 8.43
N VAL A 257 0.55 7.95 7.84
CA VAL A 257 -0.27 7.08 7.01
C VAL A 257 0.48 6.41 5.89
N GLN A 258 1.24 7.20 5.18
CA GLN A 258 1.66 6.85 3.85
C GLN A 258 2.96 6.00 3.88
N LEU A 259 3.43 5.63 5.09
CA LEU A 259 4.69 4.95 5.36
C LEU A 259 4.67 3.42 5.27
N GLY A 260 3.49 2.77 5.28
CA GLY A 260 3.38 1.30 5.13
C GLY A 260 3.83 0.47 6.34
N ARG A 261 3.73 0.98 7.57
CA ARG A 261 4.25 0.30 8.78
C ARG A 261 3.66 -1.11 8.98
N VAL A 262 4.52 -2.14 9.07
CA VAL A 262 4.16 -3.53 9.47
C VAL A 262 4.39 -3.78 10.96
N THR A 263 5.27 -2.98 11.57
CA THR A 263 5.60 -3.00 12.99
C THR A 263 5.51 -1.58 13.51
N ALA A 264 4.91 -1.39 14.68
CA ALA A 264 4.83 -0.11 15.35
C ALA A 264 4.90 -0.30 16.87
N TYR A 265 5.19 0.79 17.59
CA TYR A 265 5.48 0.74 19.03
C TYR A 265 4.58 1.70 19.78
N THR A 266 4.13 1.27 20.94
CA THR A 266 3.54 2.12 21.98
C THR A 266 4.51 2.25 23.15
N HIS A 267 4.08 2.77 24.29
CA HIS A 267 4.94 2.87 25.47
C HIS A 267 5.34 1.47 25.95
N ASN A 268 4.37 0.56 26.06
CA ASN A 268 4.56 -0.77 26.63
C ASN A 268 4.69 -1.90 25.59
N TYR A 269 4.19 -1.70 24.36
CA TYR A 269 4.02 -2.79 23.41
C TYR A 269 4.73 -2.54 22.08
N LYS A 270 5.30 -3.61 21.53
CA LYS A 270 5.61 -3.76 20.10
C LYS A 270 4.41 -4.44 19.46
N VAL A 271 3.85 -3.83 18.42
CA VAL A 271 2.67 -4.31 17.70
C VAL A 271 3.06 -4.60 16.26
N GLU A 272 2.87 -5.83 15.83
CA GLU A 272 3.20 -6.30 14.49
C GLU A 272 1.93 -6.81 13.81
N VAL A 273 1.69 -6.40 12.57
CA VAL A 273 0.63 -7.02 11.77
C VAL A 273 1.22 -8.24 11.08
N VAL A 274 0.74 -9.41 11.47
CA VAL A 274 1.03 -10.68 10.82
C VAL A 274 -0.13 -10.98 9.88
N ASN A 275 0.14 -10.83 8.58
CA ASN A 275 -0.80 -11.25 7.56
C ASN A 275 -0.07 -12.23 6.63
N PRO A 276 -0.57 -13.47 6.42
CA PRO A 276 0.02 -14.38 5.42
C PRO A 276 0.10 -13.75 4.02
N ASP A 277 -0.76 -12.77 3.71
CA ASP A 277 -0.80 -12.07 2.43
C ASP A 277 -0.22 -10.61 2.49
N GLY A 278 0.24 -10.14 3.66
CA GLY A 278 0.79 -8.78 3.88
C GLY A 278 -0.25 -7.65 4.11
N ILE A 279 0.11 -6.53 4.76
CA ILE A 279 -0.81 -5.38 5.03
C ILE A 279 -1.45 -4.81 3.75
N ASN A 280 -0.80 -4.94 2.60
CA ASN A 280 -1.29 -4.49 1.31
C ASN A 280 -2.30 -5.45 0.65
N SER A 281 -2.82 -6.45 1.37
CA SER A 281 -3.86 -7.36 0.90
C SER A 281 -5.27 -6.98 1.36
N ALA A 282 -5.44 -5.86 2.06
CA ALA A 282 -6.76 -5.39 2.48
C ALA A 282 -7.64 -5.18 1.25
N LYS A 283 -8.92 -5.55 1.35
CA LYS A 283 -9.86 -5.51 0.23
C LYS A 283 -11.19 -4.94 0.68
N LEU A 284 -11.90 -4.33 -0.26
CA LEU A 284 -13.30 -3.93 -0.10
C LEU A 284 -14.12 -5.10 0.48
N GLY A 285 -14.83 -4.84 1.56
CA GLY A 285 -15.52 -5.87 2.34
C GLY A 285 -14.62 -6.47 3.41
N LYS A 286 -14.68 -7.79 3.63
CA LYS A 286 -13.96 -8.45 4.72
C LYS A 286 -12.45 -8.51 4.47
N THR A 287 -11.68 -8.09 5.46
CA THR A 287 -10.24 -8.30 5.59
C THR A 287 -9.94 -8.87 6.97
N SER A 288 -9.29 -10.03 7.02
CA SER A 288 -8.84 -10.66 8.28
C SER A 288 -7.31 -10.68 8.34
N PHE A 289 -6.77 -10.45 9.53
CA PHE A 289 -5.34 -10.43 9.80
C PHE A 289 -5.07 -10.78 11.26
N THR A 290 -3.81 -10.98 11.62
CA THR A 290 -3.38 -11.22 13.00
C THR A 290 -2.52 -10.07 13.47
N LEU A 291 -2.72 -9.61 14.71
CA LEU A 291 -1.76 -8.74 15.40
C LEU A 291 -0.91 -9.60 16.33
N LYS A 292 0.41 -9.41 16.33
CA LYS A 292 1.31 -9.94 17.35
C LYS A 292 1.72 -8.80 18.27
N LEU A 293 1.41 -8.93 19.55
CA LEU A 293 1.82 -7.98 20.59
C LEU A 293 2.90 -8.59 21.46
N THR A 294 3.95 -7.80 21.69
CA THR A 294 5.10 -8.18 22.51
C THR A 294 5.38 -7.07 23.52
N ASN A 295 5.66 -7.42 24.77
CA ASN A 295 6.08 -6.49 25.82
C ASN A 295 7.45 -5.91 25.46
N ARG A 296 7.58 -4.58 25.46
CA ARG A 296 8.85 -3.92 25.12
C ARG A 296 9.93 -4.07 26.19
N SER A 297 9.53 -4.37 27.42
CA SER A 297 10.46 -4.48 28.54
C SER A 297 11.35 -5.72 28.46
N ASP A 298 10.84 -6.82 27.91
CA ASP A 298 11.46 -8.14 27.98
C ASP A 298 11.22 -9.02 26.74
N ASP A 299 10.62 -8.47 25.69
CA ASP A 299 10.25 -9.16 24.45
C ASP A 299 9.37 -10.41 24.63
N THR A 300 8.66 -10.53 25.76
CA THR A 300 7.70 -11.62 25.99
C THR A 300 6.35 -11.34 25.30
N PRO A 301 5.58 -12.38 24.92
CA PRO A 301 4.24 -12.18 24.35
C PRO A 301 3.29 -11.45 25.32
N ALA A 302 2.63 -10.40 24.83
CA ALA A 302 1.64 -9.66 25.62
C ALA A 302 0.26 -10.30 25.45
N ILE A 303 -0.14 -11.13 26.41
CA ILE A 303 -1.40 -11.90 26.42
C ILE A 303 -2.46 -11.16 27.26
N GLY A 304 -3.74 -11.40 26.99
CA GLY A 304 -4.88 -10.92 27.77
C GLY A 304 -5.23 -9.44 27.57
N GLN A 305 -4.72 -8.81 26.52
CA GLN A 305 -4.95 -7.40 26.24
C GLN A 305 -6.32 -7.17 25.59
N ASN A 306 -6.99 -6.09 25.98
CA ASN A 306 -8.24 -5.68 25.34
C ASN A 306 -7.92 -4.83 24.11
N ILE A 307 -8.11 -5.40 22.92
CA ILE A 307 -7.78 -4.75 21.64
C ILE A 307 -9.05 -4.27 20.94
N LYS A 308 -9.05 -3.02 20.49
CA LYS A 308 -10.11 -2.46 19.65
C LYS A 308 -9.53 -1.90 18.36
N LEU A 309 -10.23 -2.17 17.26
CA LEU A 309 -9.88 -1.68 15.93
C LEU A 309 -10.81 -0.52 15.58
N ILE A 310 -10.23 0.58 15.11
CA ILE A 310 -10.98 1.77 14.70
C ILE A 310 -10.48 2.19 13.32
N PRO A 311 -11.13 1.71 12.25
CA PRO A 311 -10.78 2.12 10.90
C PRO A 311 -11.41 3.48 10.57
N TYR A 312 -10.62 4.36 9.97
CA TYR A 312 -11.00 5.64 9.43
C TYR A 312 -10.59 5.71 7.97
N MET A 313 -11.47 6.20 7.12
CA MET A 313 -11.12 6.63 5.78
C MET A 313 -11.13 8.13 5.73
N HIS A 314 -9.97 8.69 5.43
CA HIS A 314 -9.82 10.10 5.13
C HIS A 314 -10.10 10.31 3.65
N MET A 315 -10.97 11.26 3.35
CA MET A 315 -11.23 11.75 2.00
C MET A 315 -10.99 13.26 1.98
N ALA A 316 -10.91 13.85 0.78
CA ALA A 316 -10.56 15.26 0.59
C ALA A 316 -11.39 16.27 1.42
N SER A 317 -12.62 15.94 1.81
CA SER A 317 -13.50 16.84 2.57
C SER A 317 -14.24 16.21 3.75
N LYS A 318 -14.00 14.92 4.03
CA LYS A 318 -14.75 14.18 5.03
C LYS A 318 -14.00 12.94 5.48
N ASP A 319 -14.24 12.56 6.73
CA ASP A 319 -13.82 11.29 7.27
C ASP A 319 -15.02 10.37 7.38
N HIS A 320 -14.83 9.10 7.06
CA HIS A 320 -15.79 8.04 7.34
C HIS A 320 -15.11 6.95 8.17
N SER A 321 -15.88 6.09 8.83
CA SER A 321 -15.37 4.88 9.48
C SER A 321 -15.81 3.62 8.72
N SER A 322 -15.51 2.45 9.26
CA SER A 322 -15.98 1.15 8.81
C SER A 322 -16.27 0.25 10.02
N PRO A 323 -17.15 -0.75 9.90
CA PRO A 323 -17.30 -1.74 10.95
C PRO A 323 -16.02 -2.58 11.10
N ALA A 324 -15.69 -2.87 12.35
CA ALA A 324 -14.68 -3.85 12.73
C ALA A 324 -15.31 -4.87 13.67
N ASP A 325 -14.87 -6.11 13.55
CA ASP A 325 -15.32 -7.21 14.39
C ASP A 325 -14.65 -7.17 15.77
N ALA A 326 -15.19 -7.93 16.71
CA ALA A 326 -14.52 -8.16 17.99
C ALA A 326 -13.16 -8.83 17.76
N VAL A 327 -12.14 -8.37 18.50
CA VAL A 327 -10.80 -8.96 18.44
C VAL A 327 -10.74 -10.18 19.35
N THR A 328 -10.26 -11.30 18.83
CA THR A 328 -10.08 -12.54 19.61
C THR A 328 -8.62 -12.65 20.04
N ASP A 329 -8.37 -12.83 21.33
CA ASP A 329 -7.05 -13.17 21.87
C ASP A 329 -6.81 -14.68 21.70
N ASN A 330 -5.69 -15.05 21.08
CA ASN A 330 -5.34 -16.45 20.80
C ASN A 330 -4.55 -17.11 21.95
N GLY A 331 -4.22 -16.36 23.00
CA GLY A 331 -3.54 -16.86 24.21
C GLY A 331 -2.02 -16.98 24.10
N ASP A 332 -1.43 -16.53 22.99
CA ASP A 332 0.01 -16.63 22.70
C ASP A 332 0.64 -15.26 22.38
N GLY A 333 -0.07 -14.18 22.71
CA GLY A 333 0.28 -12.79 22.36
C GLY A 333 -0.09 -12.43 20.92
N THR A 334 -0.81 -13.30 20.21
CA THR A 334 -1.45 -12.97 18.94
C THR A 334 -2.95 -12.75 19.09
N TYR A 335 -3.47 -11.91 18.21
CA TYR A 335 -4.85 -11.44 18.23
C TYR A 335 -5.45 -11.54 16.83
N SER A 336 -6.53 -12.29 16.67
CA SER A 336 -7.25 -12.41 15.41
C SER A 336 -8.20 -11.23 15.22
N CYS A 337 -8.03 -10.55 14.09
CA CYS A 337 -8.67 -9.28 13.78
C CYS A 337 -9.43 -9.36 12.45
N THR A 338 -10.60 -8.72 12.38
CA THR A 338 -11.38 -8.58 11.15
C THR A 338 -11.91 -7.16 11.00
N ILE A 339 -11.78 -6.59 9.81
CA ILE A 339 -12.34 -5.28 9.41
C ILE A 339 -13.17 -5.47 8.14
N TYR A 340 -14.30 -4.75 8.07
CA TYR A 340 -15.19 -4.76 6.91
C TYR A 340 -15.14 -3.40 6.21
N TYR A 341 -14.17 -3.22 5.31
CA TYR A 341 -13.96 -1.95 4.60
C TYR A 341 -15.13 -1.60 3.67
N LEU A 342 -15.60 -0.36 3.74
CA LEU A 342 -16.75 0.12 2.97
C LEU A 342 -16.42 0.57 1.54
N MET A 343 -15.15 0.81 1.25
CA MET A 343 -14.67 1.35 -0.03
C MET A 343 -13.17 1.05 -0.21
N MET A 344 -12.74 0.97 -1.48
CA MET A 344 -11.33 0.84 -1.85
C MET A 344 -10.59 2.17 -1.70
N THR A 345 -9.27 2.12 -1.60
CA THR A 345 -8.39 3.27 -1.80
C THR A 345 -8.39 3.64 -3.29
N MET A 346 -8.79 4.86 -3.63
CA MET A 346 -8.74 5.34 -5.02
C MET A 346 -7.39 5.99 -5.33
N MET A 347 -6.69 5.47 -6.35
CA MET A 347 -5.31 5.87 -6.73
C MET A 347 -5.13 7.35 -7.14
N ALA A 348 -6.21 8.10 -7.38
CA ALA A 348 -6.16 9.45 -7.95
C ALA A 348 -6.65 10.55 -6.99
N THR A 349 -7.01 10.22 -5.76
CA THR A 349 -7.59 11.15 -4.78
C THR A 349 -6.78 11.15 -3.48
N GLN A 350 -6.89 12.20 -2.67
CA GLN A 350 -6.27 12.31 -1.33
C GLN A 350 -6.93 11.38 -0.32
N GLU A 351 -7.23 10.15 -0.73
CA GLU A 351 -8.02 9.17 -0.01
C GLU A 351 -7.12 8.09 0.57
N TYR A 352 -7.25 7.82 1.86
CA TYR A 352 -6.48 6.78 2.52
C TYR A 352 -7.20 6.20 3.74
N TRP A 353 -6.85 4.97 4.08
CA TRP A 353 -7.32 4.32 5.29
C TRP A 353 -6.30 4.47 6.41
N GLU A 354 -6.79 4.87 7.58
CA GLU A 354 -6.16 4.81 8.87
C GLU A 354 -6.81 3.69 9.70
N LEU A 355 -6.00 2.86 10.33
CA LEU A 355 -6.43 1.83 11.26
C LEU A 355 -5.79 2.11 12.60
N GLN A 356 -6.57 2.61 13.55
CA GLN A 356 -6.14 2.71 14.92
C GLN A 356 -6.38 1.39 15.63
N VAL A 357 -5.35 0.89 16.31
CA VAL A 357 -5.42 -0.24 17.22
C VAL A 357 -5.24 0.31 18.63
N LYS A 358 -6.33 0.29 19.40
CA LYS A 358 -6.31 0.67 20.82
C LYS A 358 -6.06 -0.55 21.68
N ILE A 359 -5.10 -0.44 22.59
CA ILE A 359 -4.73 -1.45 23.58
C ILE A 359 -5.18 -0.93 24.95
N ASN A 360 -6.10 -1.67 25.58
CA ASN A 360 -6.72 -1.34 26.87
C ASN A 360 -7.31 0.08 26.96
N ASP A 361 -7.71 0.65 25.83
CA ASP A 361 -8.15 2.05 25.70
C ASP A 361 -7.11 3.11 26.13
N THR A 362 -5.89 2.73 26.51
CA THR A 362 -4.84 3.63 27.03
C THR A 362 -3.75 3.92 26.01
N GLU A 363 -3.41 2.94 25.17
CA GLU A 363 -2.35 3.05 24.18
C GLU A 363 -2.95 2.88 22.79
N THR A 364 -2.48 3.67 21.84
CA THR A 364 -2.95 3.61 20.45
C THR A 364 -1.74 3.48 19.54
N VAL A 365 -1.84 2.57 18.60
CA VAL A 365 -0.93 2.47 17.47
C VAL A 365 -1.73 2.59 16.18
N THR A 366 -1.13 3.16 15.15
CA THR A 366 -1.82 3.44 13.90
C THR A 366 -1.12 2.74 12.74
N PHE A 367 -1.92 2.02 11.95
CA PHE A 367 -1.56 1.36 10.70
C PHE A 367 -2.37 1.94 9.56
N PHE A 368 -1.96 1.67 8.32
CA PHE A 368 -2.49 2.39 7.18
C PHE A 368 -2.59 1.49 5.96
N PRO A 369 -3.64 0.66 5.92
CA PRO A 369 -3.79 -0.37 4.92
C PRO A 369 -4.13 0.25 3.55
N ASN A 370 -3.55 -0.30 2.49
CA ASN A 370 -4.03 -0.06 1.14
C ASN A 370 -5.18 -1.03 0.83
N VAL A 371 -6.40 -0.50 0.67
CA VAL A 371 -7.59 -1.32 0.46
C VAL A 371 -7.87 -1.46 -1.03
N GLY A 372 -7.58 -2.63 -1.59
CA GLY A 372 -7.83 -2.95 -2.98
C GLY A 372 -9.29 -3.30 -3.28
N MET A 373 -9.59 -3.48 -4.56
CA MET A 373 -10.88 -4.04 -5.00
C MET A 373 -10.98 -5.52 -4.64
N ALA A 374 -12.15 -5.94 -4.17
CA ALA A 374 -12.46 -7.35 -4.03
C ALA A 374 -12.91 -7.96 -5.37
N MET A 375 -12.65 -9.24 -5.56
CA MET A 375 -13.22 -10.01 -6.67
C MET A 375 -14.67 -10.39 -6.37
N GLY A 376 -15.56 -10.14 -7.33
CA GLY A 376 -17.01 -10.35 -7.18
C GLY A 376 -17.66 -9.36 -6.21
N THR A 377 -18.89 -9.66 -5.78
CA THR A 377 -19.60 -8.80 -4.82
C THR A 377 -19.14 -9.11 -3.39
N SER A 378 -18.62 -8.10 -2.68
CA SER A 378 -18.21 -8.23 -1.27
C SER A 378 -19.07 -7.44 -0.29
N LEU A 379 -19.79 -6.42 -0.78
CA LEU A 379 -20.68 -5.56 -0.01
C LEU A 379 -21.92 -5.21 -0.84
N VAL A 380 -23.09 -5.28 -0.23
CA VAL A 380 -24.36 -4.76 -0.76
C VAL A 380 -25.11 -3.96 0.31
N LYS A 381 -26.11 -3.18 -0.12
CA LYS A 381 -26.84 -2.27 0.76
C LYS A 381 -28.34 -2.49 0.66
N LEU A 382 -29.00 -2.50 1.81
CA LEU A 382 -30.45 -2.36 1.95
C LEU A 382 -30.76 -1.15 2.82
N TYR A 383 -32.00 -0.69 2.78
CA TYR A 383 -32.44 0.56 3.38
C TYR A 383 -33.71 0.34 4.19
N GLY A 384 -33.79 1.06 5.31
CA GLY A 384 -35.01 1.19 6.10
C GLY A 384 -36.10 1.98 5.36
N THR A 385 -37.31 1.96 5.91
CA THR A 385 -38.41 2.79 5.42
C THR A 385 -38.35 4.22 6.01
N SER A 386 -39.41 5.01 5.83
CA SER A 386 -39.55 6.31 6.49
C SER A 386 -39.69 6.21 8.02
N ALA A 387 -39.96 5.03 8.57
CA ALA A 387 -39.99 4.80 10.02
C ALA A 387 -38.62 4.41 10.60
N ASP A 388 -37.68 4.01 9.75
CA ASP A 388 -36.33 3.60 10.14
C ASP A 388 -35.29 4.56 9.55
N MET A 389 -35.11 5.68 10.26
CA MET A 389 -34.26 6.78 9.87
C MET A 389 -33.15 7.03 10.90
N VAL A 390 -32.05 7.58 10.42
CA VAL A 390 -30.90 8.03 11.20
C VAL A 390 -30.71 9.52 10.94
N ALA A 391 -30.39 10.29 11.97
CA ALA A 391 -30.08 11.70 11.84
C ALA A 391 -28.81 12.06 12.63
N ASN A 392 -28.31 13.27 12.42
CA ASN A 392 -27.42 13.95 13.34
C ASN A 392 -27.88 15.41 13.46
N LYS A 393 -27.44 16.11 14.51
CA LYS A 393 -27.77 17.52 14.78
C LYS A 393 -27.60 18.43 13.54
N ASP A 394 -26.65 18.09 12.66
CA ASP A 394 -26.24 18.93 11.53
C ASP A 394 -26.67 18.40 10.16
N MET A 395 -27.44 17.30 10.09
CA MET A 395 -27.92 16.73 8.82
C MET A 395 -29.40 16.31 8.90
N PRO A 396 -30.17 16.46 7.81
CA PRO A 396 -31.54 15.98 7.77
C PRO A 396 -31.60 14.45 7.98
N PRO A 397 -32.68 13.94 8.59
CA PRO A 397 -32.89 12.50 8.71
C PRO A 397 -32.80 11.80 7.35
N ALA A 398 -32.10 10.67 7.30
CA ALA A 398 -31.99 9.81 6.13
C ALA A 398 -32.41 8.38 6.48
N LYS A 399 -32.91 7.62 5.50
CA LYS A 399 -33.19 6.18 5.67
C LYS A 399 -31.94 5.46 6.18
N ARG A 400 -32.10 4.63 7.21
CA ARG A 400 -31.01 3.80 7.74
C ARG A 400 -30.47 2.90 6.64
N THR A 401 -29.14 2.83 6.53
CA THR A 401 -28.47 1.96 5.56
C THR A 401 -27.93 0.72 6.27
N TYR A 402 -28.43 -0.45 5.88
CA TYR A 402 -27.95 -1.76 6.27
C TYR A 402 -26.89 -2.22 5.29
N LEU A 403 -25.73 -2.56 5.81
CA LEU A 403 -24.53 -2.96 5.09
C LEU A 403 -24.37 -4.46 5.26
N LEU A 404 -24.52 -5.19 4.16
CA LEU A 404 -24.38 -6.64 4.14
C LEU A 404 -23.03 -6.98 3.52
N PHE A 405 -22.12 -7.47 4.34
CA PHE A 405 -20.81 -7.92 3.90
C PHE A 405 -20.81 -9.43 3.72
N LYS A 406 -20.28 -9.92 2.60
CA LYS A 406 -20.03 -11.35 2.42
C LYS A 406 -18.91 -11.77 3.37
N ASP A 407 -19.23 -12.62 4.33
CA ASP A 407 -18.29 -13.06 5.37
C ASP A 407 -17.54 -14.33 4.93
N SER A 408 -18.28 -15.36 4.55
CA SER A 408 -17.70 -16.58 3.97
C SER A 408 -18.71 -17.36 3.13
N VAL A 409 -18.19 -18.24 2.26
CA VAL A 409 -18.98 -19.18 1.46
C VAL A 409 -18.31 -20.54 1.54
N ASN A 410 -19.05 -21.54 2.00
CA ASN A 410 -18.60 -22.93 2.02
C ASN A 410 -19.48 -23.75 1.07
N VAL A 411 -18.94 -24.04 -0.11
CA VAL A 411 -19.63 -24.81 -1.15
C VAL A 411 -19.81 -26.28 -0.78
N ALA A 412 -18.96 -26.82 0.09
CA ALA A 412 -19.05 -28.23 0.51
C ALA A 412 -20.21 -28.47 1.48
N THR A 413 -20.51 -27.49 2.32
CA THR A 413 -21.62 -27.56 3.28
C THR A 413 -22.86 -26.79 2.83
N ASN A 414 -22.81 -26.11 1.68
CA ASN A 414 -23.83 -25.15 1.24
C ASN A 414 -24.15 -24.11 2.32
N THR A 415 -23.09 -23.53 2.90
CA THR A 415 -23.19 -22.47 3.91
C THR A 415 -22.83 -21.13 3.29
N PHE A 416 -23.74 -20.16 3.42
CA PHE A 416 -23.46 -18.76 3.13
C PHE A 416 -23.51 -17.96 4.43
N SER A 417 -22.46 -17.19 4.69
CA SER A 417 -22.34 -16.34 5.89
C SER A 417 -22.15 -14.88 5.50
N LEU A 418 -22.75 -14.00 6.29
CA LEU A 418 -22.65 -12.56 6.15
C LEU A 418 -22.44 -11.87 7.50
N PHE A 419 -21.82 -10.71 7.43
CA PHE A 419 -21.76 -9.77 8.53
C PHE A 419 -22.70 -8.60 8.21
N LEU A 420 -23.64 -8.34 9.10
CA LEU A 420 -24.64 -7.28 9.00
C LEU A 420 -24.28 -6.15 9.96
N ALA A 421 -24.04 -4.97 9.40
CA ALA A 421 -23.90 -3.74 10.16
C ALA A 421 -24.88 -2.69 9.65
N THR A 422 -25.09 -1.63 10.43
CA THR A 422 -25.88 -0.49 9.99
C THR A 422 -25.14 0.79 10.26
N ARG A 423 -25.34 1.79 9.40
CA ARG A 423 -25.06 3.18 9.77
C ARG A 423 -25.95 3.56 10.95
N ASP A 424 -25.37 4.09 12.03
CA ASP A 424 -26.09 4.53 13.23
C ASP A 424 -25.87 6.02 13.54
N ASP A 425 -25.22 6.75 12.63
CA ASP A 425 -25.09 8.19 12.68
C ASP A 425 -25.14 8.81 11.28
N ALA A 426 -25.58 10.08 11.16
CA ALA A 426 -25.57 10.75 9.87
C ALA A 426 -24.16 11.19 9.40
N MET A 427 -23.09 10.97 10.16
CA MET A 427 -21.72 11.30 9.72
C MET A 427 -20.94 10.09 9.19
N MET A 428 -21.54 8.89 9.15
CA MET A 428 -20.88 7.66 8.67
C MET A 428 -19.66 7.31 9.54
N MET A 429 -19.75 7.53 10.84
CA MET A 429 -18.70 7.25 11.82
C MET A 429 -19.06 6.11 12.76
N LYS A 430 -20.33 5.69 12.80
CA LYS A 430 -20.82 4.61 13.66
C LYS A 430 -21.47 3.51 12.84
N PHE A 431 -20.86 2.33 12.90
CA PHE A 431 -21.32 1.12 12.21
C PHE A 431 -21.50 -0.06 13.17
N PRO A 432 -22.44 0.02 14.13
CA PRO A 432 -22.74 -1.12 14.99
C PRO A 432 -23.19 -2.34 14.17
N ALA A 433 -22.76 -3.50 14.64
CA ALA A 433 -23.25 -4.79 14.17
C ALA A 433 -24.74 -4.96 14.51
N VAL A 434 -25.48 -5.65 13.64
CA VAL A 434 -26.93 -5.87 13.77
C VAL A 434 -27.21 -7.36 14.00
N SER A 435 -27.52 -7.67 15.26
CA SER A 435 -28.04 -8.95 15.76
C SER A 435 -29.33 -8.68 16.54
N GLY A 436 -30.02 -9.76 16.92
CA GLY A 436 -31.32 -9.72 17.60
C GLY A 436 -31.33 -8.86 18.87
N ASP A 437 -30.20 -8.65 19.54
CA ASP A 437 -30.05 -7.90 20.78
C ASP A 437 -29.28 -6.58 20.62
N SER A 438 -28.98 -6.17 19.39
CA SER A 438 -28.24 -4.93 19.13
C SER A 438 -28.99 -3.69 19.62
N THR A 439 -28.25 -2.78 20.22
CA THR A 439 -28.71 -1.42 20.54
C THR A 439 -28.19 -0.42 19.51
N LEU A 440 -29.12 0.35 18.94
CA LEU A 440 -28.89 1.36 17.90
C LEU A 440 -29.49 2.71 18.36
N THR A 441 -29.45 3.71 17.48
CA THR A 441 -29.90 5.07 17.73
C THR A 441 -30.86 5.55 16.63
N ASP A 442 -32.06 6.02 16.98
CA ASP A 442 -33.02 6.55 16.01
C ASP A 442 -32.70 7.98 15.53
N SER A 443 -33.56 8.55 14.67
CA SER A 443 -33.40 9.91 14.14
C SER A 443 -33.48 11.02 15.19
N THR A 444 -33.89 10.72 16.42
CA THR A 444 -33.94 11.67 17.54
C THR A 444 -32.72 11.55 18.48
N GLY A 445 -31.85 10.57 18.24
CA GLY A 445 -30.76 10.24 19.17
C GLY A 445 -31.18 9.28 20.29
N THR A 446 -32.41 8.74 20.24
CA THR A 446 -32.94 7.84 21.27
C THR A 446 -32.53 6.40 20.97
N THR A 447 -32.31 5.62 22.03
CA THR A 447 -32.03 4.18 21.94
C THR A 447 -33.13 3.45 21.18
N TRP A 448 -32.74 2.73 20.14
CA TRP A 448 -33.58 1.83 19.36
C TRP A 448 -33.03 0.41 19.43
N ASN A 449 -33.75 -0.50 20.07
CA ASN A 449 -33.31 -1.89 20.22
C ASN A 449 -33.81 -2.74 19.07
N VAL A 450 -32.93 -3.56 18.53
CA VAL A 450 -33.31 -4.68 17.68
C VAL A 450 -34.02 -5.71 18.56
N VAL A 451 -35.08 -6.32 18.03
CA VAL A 451 -35.91 -7.31 18.71
C VAL A 451 -35.71 -8.64 17.99
N PRO A 452 -35.20 -9.69 18.68
CA PRO A 452 -34.85 -10.94 17.99
C PRO A 452 -36.08 -11.61 17.36
N ALA A 453 -37.22 -11.58 18.07
CA ALA A 453 -38.45 -12.28 17.66
C ALA A 453 -39.05 -11.77 16.34
N THR A 454 -38.70 -10.57 15.91
CA THR A 454 -39.23 -9.94 14.70
C THR A 454 -38.12 -9.54 13.71
N SER A 455 -36.89 -9.99 13.96
CA SER A 455 -35.74 -9.74 13.09
C SER A 455 -35.27 -11.06 12.46
N SER A 456 -34.99 -11.04 11.16
CA SER A 456 -34.55 -12.23 10.44
C SER A 456 -33.74 -11.87 9.20
N VAL A 457 -32.85 -12.79 8.83
CA VAL A 457 -32.14 -12.77 7.55
C VAL A 457 -32.48 -14.05 6.81
N GLN A 458 -32.83 -13.93 5.53
CA GLN A 458 -33.19 -15.07 4.68
C GLN A 458 -32.35 -15.09 3.42
N ILE A 459 -31.91 -16.27 3.01
CA ILE A 459 -30.98 -16.46 1.90
C ILE A 459 -31.59 -17.40 0.87
N SER A 460 -31.39 -17.10 -0.42
CA SER A 460 -31.87 -17.88 -1.56
C SER A 460 -30.85 -17.88 -2.70
N THR A 461 -30.85 -18.91 -3.54
CA THR A 461 -30.07 -18.98 -4.80
C THR A 461 -30.94 -18.95 -6.06
N ASP A 462 -32.27 -19.00 -5.91
CA ASP A 462 -33.25 -19.04 -7.00
C ASP A 462 -34.26 -17.88 -6.96
N ASN A 463 -34.18 -17.03 -5.94
CA ASN A 463 -35.13 -15.95 -5.62
C ASN A 463 -36.58 -16.43 -5.41
N VAL A 464 -36.77 -17.71 -5.07
CA VAL A 464 -38.09 -18.31 -4.82
C VAL A 464 -38.08 -19.03 -3.48
N SER A 465 -37.09 -19.90 -3.26
CA SER A 465 -36.90 -20.69 -2.06
C SER A 465 -35.97 -19.94 -1.10
N TYR A 466 -36.52 -19.45 0.01
CA TYR A 466 -35.77 -18.71 1.03
C TYR A 466 -35.56 -19.54 2.29
N PHE A 467 -34.33 -19.54 2.80
CA PHE A 467 -33.92 -20.24 4.01
C PHE A 467 -33.51 -19.25 5.09
N ASN A 468 -34.01 -19.42 6.30
CA ASN A 468 -33.64 -18.57 7.42
C ASN A 468 -32.16 -18.78 7.81
N ALA A 469 -31.43 -17.69 7.96
CA ALA A 469 -30.12 -17.68 8.57
C ALA A 469 -30.25 -17.72 10.11
N THR A 470 -29.26 -18.31 10.75
CA THR A 470 -29.06 -18.26 12.20
C THR A 470 -28.28 -17.00 12.55
N ASP A 471 -28.74 -16.25 13.55
CA ASP A 471 -27.99 -15.17 14.17
C ASP A 471 -26.96 -15.78 15.13
N ASN A 472 -25.69 -15.61 14.81
CA ASN A 472 -24.56 -16.11 15.61
C ASN A 472 -24.06 -15.04 16.60
N GLY A 473 -24.76 -13.91 16.71
CA GLY A 473 -24.36 -12.76 17.51
C GLY A 473 -23.33 -11.87 16.80
N GLY A 474 -23.14 -10.66 17.33
CA GLY A 474 -22.13 -9.72 16.82
C GLY A 474 -22.33 -9.31 15.36
N GLY A 475 -23.55 -9.42 14.81
CA GLY A 475 -23.86 -9.15 13.41
C GLY A 475 -23.57 -10.31 12.45
N HIS A 476 -23.13 -11.47 12.92
CA HIS A 476 -22.86 -12.61 12.04
C HIS A 476 -24.11 -13.45 11.82
N TRP A 477 -24.46 -13.65 10.55
CA TRP A 477 -25.60 -14.47 10.15
C TRP A 477 -25.14 -15.56 9.19
N SER A 478 -25.62 -16.79 9.37
CA SER A 478 -25.28 -17.90 8.47
C SER A 478 -26.48 -18.78 8.15
N ALA A 479 -26.67 -19.12 6.87
CA ALA A 479 -27.61 -20.16 6.45
C ALA A 479 -26.84 -21.35 5.90
N THR A 480 -27.12 -22.53 6.43
CA THR A 480 -26.64 -23.82 5.91
C THR A 480 -27.84 -24.61 5.44
N ASN A 481 -27.96 -24.83 4.13
CA ASN A 481 -29.07 -25.61 3.59
C ASN A 481 -28.67 -26.29 2.27
N PRO A 482 -28.93 -27.59 2.10
CA PRO A 482 -28.68 -28.29 0.83
C PRO A 482 -29.39 -27.68 -0.40
N GLY A 483 -30.48 -26.94 -0.21
CA GLY A 483 -31.17 -26.22 -1.27
C GLY A 483 -30.49 -24.93 -1.73
N LEU A 484 -29.48 -24.43 -0.98
CA LEU A 484 -28.63 -23.33 -1.42
C LEU A 484 -27.56 -23.88 -2.35
N THR A 485 -27.76 -23.77 -3.66
CA THR A 485 -26.77 -24.24 -4.64
C THR A 485 -25.68 -23.19 -4.81
N LEU A 486 -24.62 -23.26 -3.99
CA LEU A 486 -23.53 -22.29 -3.98
C LEU A 486 -22.41 -22.74 -4.92
N THR A 487 -22.44 -22.28 -6.17
CA THR A 487 -21.39 -22.54 -7.17
C THR A 487 -20.69 -21.24 -7.60
N PRO A 488 -19.43 -21.28 -8.09
CA PRO A 488 -18.77 -20.11 -8.66
C PRO A 488 -19.66 -19.42 -9.71
N GLY A 489 -19.78 -18.10 -9.65
CA GLY A 489 -20.66 -17.31 -10.52
C GLY A 489 -22.16 -17.31 -10.13
N ALA A 490 -22.60 -18.11 -9.15
CA ALA A 490 -24.00 -18.09 -8.72
C ALA A 490 -24.40 -16.75 -8.08
N THR A 491 -25.67 -16.41 -8.22
CA THR A 491 -26.29 -15.26 -7.54
C THR A 491 -26.95 -15.72 -6.25
N VAL A 492 -26.61 -15.06 -5.14
CA VAL A 492 -27.23 -15.25 -3.83
C VAL A 492 -28.11 -14.05 -3.54
N TYR A 493 -29.38 -14.29 -3.24
CA TYR A 493 -30.39 -13.30 -2.87
C TYR A 493 -30.52 -13.28 -1.34
N VAL A 494 -30.49 -12.10 -0.74
CA VAL A 494 -30.56 -11.93 0.71
C VAL A 494 -31.66 -10.95 1.08
N LYS A 495 -32.62 -11.39 1.88
CA LYS A 495 -33.65 -10.55 2.50
C LYS A 495 -33.29 -10.27 3.95
N VAL A 496 -33.58 -9.05 4.39
CA VAL A 496 -33.35 -8.62 5.78
C VAL A 496 -34.65 -8.00 6.31
N THR A 497 -35.10 -8.49 7.46
CA THR A 497 -36.21 -7.92 8.22
C THR A 497 -35.67 -7.53 9.59
N ILE A 498 -35.89 -6.29 10.02
CA ILE A 498 -35.51 -5.82 11.36
C ILE A 498 -36.73 -5.22 12.02
N ASN A 499 -37.04 -5.67 13.24
CA ASN A 499 -38.20 -5.22 14.01
C ASN A 499 -39.53 -5.34 13.25
N GLY A 500 -39.69 -6.39 12.44
CA GLY A 500 -40.87 -6.63 11.61
C GLY A 500 -40.92 -5.82 10.31
N GLU A 501 -39.95 -4.94 10.07
CA GLU A 501 -39.85 -4.16 8.84
C GLU A 501 -38.90 -4.81 7.83
N VAL A 502 -39.41 -5.13 6.65
CA VAL A 502 -38.63 -5.63 5.51
C VAL A 502 -37.80 -4.50 4.91
N LYS A 503 -36.49 -4.71 4.77
CA LYS A 503 -35.56 -3.75 4.19
C LYS A 503 -35.53 -3.87 2.67
N THR A 504 -35.34 -2.74 2.01
CA THR A 504 -35.47 -2.65 0.54
C THR A 504 -34.24 -2.02 -0.10
N ASP A 505 -34.12 -2.08 -1.41
CA ASP A 505 -33.17 -1.24 -2.14
C ASP A 505 -33.50 0.26 -1.97
N LEU A 506 -32.61 1.14 -2.45
CA LEU A 506 -32.77 2.59 -2.26
C LEU A 506 -34.10 3.12 -2.83
N ALA A 507 -34.54 2.54 -3.95
CA ALA A 507 -35.77 2.90 -4.64
C ALA A 507 -37.03 2.31 -3.98
N GLY A 508 -36.90 1.34 -3.08
CA GLY A 508 -38.03 0.63 -2.47
C GLY A 508 -38.74 -0.33 -3.43
N THR A 509 -38.06 -0.76 -4.49
CA THR A 509 -38.61 -1.63 -5.54
C THR A 509 -38.39 -3.12 -5.27
N THR A 510 -37.31 -3.47 -4.57
CA THR A 510 -36.96 -4.86 -4.26
C THR A 510 -36.69 -5.02 -2.78
N ASP A 511 -37.04 -6.18 -2.23
CA ASP A 511 -36.91 -6.53 -0.82
C ASP A 511 -35.68 -7.41 -0.53
N TYR A 512 -34.77 -7.53 -1.50
CA TYR A 512 -33.57 -8.35 -1.41
C TYR A 512 -32.34 -7.63 -1.98
N ALA A 513 -31.17 -8.02 -1.51
CA ALA A 513 -29.88 -7.69 -2.11
C ALA A 513 -29.28 -8.91 -2.82
N THR A 514 -28.32 -8.69 -3.73
CA THR A 514 -27.72 -9.75 -4.54
C THR A 514 -26.20 -9.80 -4.43
N PHE A 515 -25.65 -10.98 -4.13
CA PHE A 515 -24.22 -11.24 -4.22
C PHE A 515 -23.93 -12.13 -5.41
N THR A 516 -22.94 -11.77 -6.23
CA THR A 516 -22.37 -12.68 -7.23
C THR A 516 -21.15 -13.35 -6.63
N LEU A 517 -21.16 -14.69 -6.59
CA LEU A 517 -20.01 -15.48 -6.15
C LEU A 517 -18.89 -15.37 -7.21
N PRO A 518 -17.62 -15.19 -6.81
CA PRO A 518 -16.53 -15.06 -7.77
C PRO A 518 -16.45 -16.30 -8.67
N SER A 519 -16.24 -16.07 -9.97
CA SER A 519 -15.78 -17.12 -10.90
C SER A 519 -14.35 -17.48 -10.52
N MET A 520 -14.01 -18.77 -10.52
CA MET A 520 -12.62 -19.22 -10.31
C MET A 520 -11.68 -18.66 -11.37
#